data_AF-A0A2V6H208-F1
#
_entry.id   AF-A0A2V6H208-F1
#
_cell.length_a   1.000
_cell.length_b   1.000
_cell.length_c   1.000
_cell.angle_alpha   90.00
_cell.angle_beta   90.00
_cell.angle_gamma   90.00
#
_symmetry.space_group_name_H-M   'P 1'
#
loop_
_entity.id
_entity.type
_entity.pdbx_description
1 polymer ?
#
loop_
_entity_poly.entity_id
_entity_poly.type
_entity_poly.pdbx_seq_one_letter_code
_entity_poly.pdbx_strand_id
1 'polypeptide(L)' 'MITPKELLDTMLGYLGFVVQIEETTNEGGNSTLQIYTEE' A
#
# COMPACT_ATOMS: atom_id res chain seq x y z
N MET A 1 -3.33 16.49 0.04
CA MET A 1 -2.11 16.01 -0.63
C MET A 1 -2.25 14.50 -0.67
N ILE A 2 -2.17 13.87 -1.85
CA ILE A 2 -2.34 12.41 -1.96
C ILE A 2 -1.15 11.73 -1.27
N THR A 3 -1.43 10.82 -0.35
CA THR A 3 -0.41 10.01 0.33
C THR A 3 0.09 8.88 -0.55
N PRO A 4 1.31 8.35 -0.33
CA PRO A 4 1.80 7.19 -1.08
C PRO A 4 0.86 5.98 -1.02
N LYS A 5 0.19 5.76 0.12
CA LYS A 5 -0.83 4.72 0.29
C LYS A 5 -2.02 4.93 -0.65
N GLU A 6 -2.61 6.12 -0.66
CA GLU A 6 -3.77 6.45 -1.49
C GLU A 6 -3.44 6.37 -2.99
N LEU A 7 -2.23 6.79 -3.39
CA LEU A 7 -1.76 6.65 -4.77
C LEU A 7 -1.70 5.18 -5.18
N LEU A 8 -1.07 4.34 -4.36
CA LEU A 8 -0.91 2.92 -4.67
C LEU A 8 -2.26 2.18 -4.67
N ASP A 9 -3.12 2.46 -3.70
CA ASP A 9 -4.49 1.92 -3.62
C ASP A 9 -5.29 2.24 -4.89
N THR A 10 -5.23 3.50 -5.33
CA THR A 10 -5.88 3.95 -6.58
C THR A 10 -5.34 3.21 -7.80
N MET A 11 -4.01 3.05 -7.92
CA MET A 11 -3.38 2.37 -9.04
C MET A 11 -3.74 0.88 -9.10
N LEU A 12 -3.71 0.19 -7.96
CA LEU A 12 -4.02 -1.25 -7.89
C LEU A 12 -5.51 -1.51 -8.11
N GLY A 13 -6.37 -0.67 -7.56
CA GLY A 13 -7.82 -0.71 -7.83
C GLY A 13 -8.13 -0.47 -9.31
N TYR A 14 -7.46 0.49 -9.97
CA TYR A 14 -7.60 0.71 -11.41
C TYR A 14 -7.18 -0.51 -12.24
N LEU A 15 -6.14 -1.23 -11.81
CA LEU A 15 -5.65 -2.44 -12.45
C LEU A 15 -6.50 -3.69 -12.11
N GLY A 16 -7.52 -3.57 -11.27
CA GLY A 16 -8.42 -4.67 -10.90
C GLY A 16 -7.88 -5.61 -9.83
N PHE A 17 -6.82 -5.22 -9.11
CA PHE A 17 -6.33 -5.98 -7.97
C PHE A 17 -7.15 -5.66 -6.72
N VAL A 18 -7.50 -6.71 -5.96
CA VAL A 18 -8.05 -6.58 -4.62
C VAL A 18 -6.92 -6.88 -3.64
N VAL A 19 -6.48 -5.86 -2.91
CA VAL A 19 -5.35 -5.95 -1.98
C VAL A 19 -5.65 -5.20 -0.70
N GLN A 20 -4.97 -5.59 0.39
CA GLN A 20 -4.89 -4.81 1.61
C GLN A 20 -3.53 -4.10 1.69
N ILE A 21 -3.55 -2.80 1.96
CA ILE A 21 -2.32 -1.98 2.09
C ILE A 21 -2.20 -1.43 3.51
N GLU A 22 -1.13 -1.82 4.20
CA GLU A 22 -0.80 -1.35 5.54
C GLU A 22 0.46 -0.50 5.54
N GLU A 23 0.46 0.59 6.30
CA GLU A 23 1.65 1.41 6.51
C GLU A 23 2.31 1.01 7.83
N THR A 24 3.60 0.71 7.78
CA THR A 24 4.40 0.27 8.92
C THR A 24 5.70 1.04 8.97
N THR A 25 6.35 1.06 10.13
CA THR A 25 7.70 1.63 10.28
C THR A 25 8.69 0.49 10.41
N ASN A 26 9.71 0.46 9.56
CA ASN A 26 10.76 -0.55 9.65
C ASN A 26 11.77 -0.25 10.78
N GLU A 27 12.68 -1.19 11.06
CA GLU A 27 13.69 -1.05 12.13
C GLU A 27 14.60 0.18 11.95
N GLY A 28 14.74 0.68 10.72
CA GLY A 28 15.49 1.90 10.40
C GLY A 28 14.68 3.19 10.54
N GLY A 29 13.43 3.12 11.01
CA GLY A 29 12.55 4.29 11.18
C GLY A 29 11.87 4.78 9.90
N ASN A 30 11.98 4.05 8.79
CA ASN A 30 11.38 4.45 7.52
C ASN A 30 9.95 3.91 7.39
N SER A 31 9.04 4.75 6.88
CA SER A 31 7.71 4.29 6.48
C SER A 31 7.80 3.31 5.32
N THR A 32 7.07 2.21 5.44
CA THR A 32 7.03 1.08 4.50
C THR A 32 5.57 0.68 4.29
N LEU A 33 5.17 0.52 3.04
CA LEU A 33 3.85 0.01 2.67
C LEU A 33 3.94 -1.51 2.46
N GLN A 34 3.16 -2.28 3.22
CA GLN A 34 2.98 -3.72 3.07
C GLN A 34 1.71 -3.98 2.26
N ILE A 35 1.82 -4.86 1.26
CA ILE A 35 0.72 -5.22 0.36
C ILE A 35 0.41 -6.70 0.56
N TYR A 36 -0.83 -6.99 0.93
CA TYR A 36 -1.32 -8.36 1.09
C TYR A 36 -2.31 -8.67 -0.03
N THR A 37 -2.15 -9.84 -0.64
CA THR A 37 -3.03 -10.41 -1.66
C THR A 37 -3.65 -11.68 -1.09
N GLU A 38 -4.94 -11.90 -1.29
CA GLU A 38 -5.56 -13.21 -1.05
C GLU A 38 -5.25 -14.12 -2.26
N GLU A 39 -4.77 -15.34 -2.02
CA GLU A 39 -4.66 -16.40 -3.05
C GLU A 39 -6.01 -17.05 -3.32
#